data_AF-A0A8I1ZMB6-F1
#
_entry.id   AF-A0A8I1ZMB6-F1
#
_cell.length_a   1.000
_cell.length_b   1.000
_cell.length_c   1.000
_cell.angle_alpha   90.00
_cell.angle_beta   90.00
_cell.angle_gamma   90.00
#
_symmetry.space_group_name_H-M   'P 1'
#
loop_
_entity.id
_entity.type
_entity.pdbx_description
1 polymer ?
#
loop_
_entity_poly.entity_id
_entity_poly.type
_entity_poly.pdbx_seq_one_letter_code
_entity_poly.pdbx_strand_id
1 'polypeptide(L)'
;MTHRDYTPEVTRVPTGYNCDGMKIITYFSDGKEIAKEILCDNGLQLVMTGTIPDGTVLEYYWVGTLHRVFTYANNRAHGRSHTFYPDGAIWMEQEFIDGLLHGPMKTFYKGGTIQEECTYKSGRLHGELKRYYEDGTLDTLAYFNEGKLDGDYCTYFQNGMPREKSIFRDGIREGNSIKYYETGELQCIDLCLEGRVAHRKRFDERGRLISDQSEPVAEIEEEKSIEAKEHMNRGMDLATMGCHKQAAEEFQRAISADPFTYEAYLRLAVAYRRLGFYGDCIDTLGKLLEINPHHLEARFNLAIAHVVTGNRGEALAGYHVLRDIDEGYAHGLMTILESPRLHLQ
;
A
#
# COMPACT_ATOMS: atom_id res chain seq x y z
N MET A 1 -35.56 -20.40 -37.49
CA MET A 1 -34.52 -19.34 -37.52
C MET A 1 -34.10 -19.12 -36.09
N THR A 2 -32.91 -19.57 -35.72
CA THR A 2 -32.33 -19.36 -34.39
C THR A 2 -32.07 -17.87 -34.21
N HIS A 3 -32.77 -17.23 -33.27
CA HIS A 3 -32.38 -15.93 -32.75
C HIS A 3 -30.94 -16.07 -32.26
N ARG A 4 -29.98 -15.44 -32.95
CA ARG A 4 -28.68 -15.19 -32.33
C ARG A 4 -28.97 -14.22 -31.20
N ASP A 5 -28.74 -14.66 -29.96
CA ASP A 5 -28.81 -13.80 -28.79
C ASP A 5 -27.84 -12.64 -29.00
N TYR A 6 -28.39 -11.49 -29.35
CA TYR A 6 -27.63 -10.25 -29.47
C TYR A 6 -27.34 -9.76 -28.06
N THR A 7 -26.12 -9.98 -27.58
CA THR A 7 -25.62 -9.36 -26.37
C THR A 7 -25.01 -8.00 -26.75
N PRO A 8 -25.63 -6.88 -26.36
CA PRO A 8 -25.13 -5.56 -26.72
C PRO A 8 -23.74 -5.33 -26.14
N GLU A 9 -22.91 -4.60 -26.89
CA GLU A 9 -21.56 -4.24 -26.46
C GLU A 9 -21.63 -3.25 -25.29
N VAL A 10 -20.91 -3.55 -24.21
CA VAL A 10 -20.78 -2.65 -23.07
C VAL A 10 -19.46 -1.90 -23.18
N THR A 11 -19.54 -0.58 -23.14
CA THR A 11 -18.37 0.30 -23.20
C THR A 11 -18.23 1.10 -21.91
N ARG A 12 -16.99 1.36 -21.50
CA ARG A 12 -16.66 2.24 -20.38
C ARG A 12 -15.92 3.47 -20.88
N VAL A 13 -16.24 4.63 -20.33
CA VAL A 13 -15.64 5.91 -20.72
C VAL A 13 -15.22 6.69 -19.46
N PRO A 14 -13.94 7.10 -19.34
CA PRO A 14 -13.53 8.08 -18.34
C PRO A 14 -14.23 9.42 -18.59
N THR A 15 -15.13 9.82 -17.71
CA THR A 15 -15.96 11.03 -17.89
C THR A 15 -15.51 12.22 -17.06
N GLY A 16 -14.47 12.06 -16.23
CA GLY A 16 -13.85 13.16 -15.49
C GLY A 16 -13.43 12.77 -14.08
N TYR A 17 -13.41 13.76 -13.19
CA TYR A 17 -13.10 13.62 -11.78
C TYR A 17 -14.19 14.28 -10.93
N ASN A 18 -14.43 13.78 -9.72
CA ASN A 18 -15.31 14.45 -8.75
C ASN A 18 -14.56 15.57 -8.00
N CYS A 19 -15.24 16.24 -7.05
CA CYS A 19 -14.66 17.32 -6.25
C CYS A 19 -13.48 16.90 -5.38
N ASP A 20 -13.35 15.61 -5.09
CA ASP A 20 -12.27 15.03 -4.29
C ASP A 20 -11.12 14.51 -5.16
N GLY A 21 -11.15 14.77 -6.47
CA GLY A 21 -10.14 14.31 -7.42
C GLY A 21 -10.26 12.83 -7.80
N MET A 22 -11.35 12.15 -7.42
CA MET A 22 -11.58 10.74 -7.74
C MET A 22 -12.10 10.56 -9.15
N LYS A 23 -11.62 9.53 -9.86
CA LYS A 23 -11.97 9.28 -11.26
C LYS A 23 -13.40 8.78 -11.38
N ILE A 24 -14.17 9.40 -12.29
CA ILE A 24 -15.54 8.98 -12.63
C ILE A 24 -15.50 8.25 -13.98
N ILE A 25 -16.09 7.05 -14.02
CA ILE A 25 -16.23 6.26 -15.24
C ILE A 25 -17.70 5.95 -15.46
N THR A 26 -18.16 6.19 -16.69
CA THR A 26 -19.55 5.95 -17.10
C THR A 26 -19.59 4.77 -18.07
N TYR A 27 -20.57 3.90 -17.87
CA TYR A 27 -20.80 2.70 -18.68
C TYR A 27 -21.99 2.88 -19.59
N PHE A 28 -21.86 2.41 -20.82
CA PHE A 28 -22.90 2.50 -21.84
C PHE A 28 -23.18 1.13 -22.47
N SER A 29 -24.46 0.87 -22.76
CA SER A 29 -24.93 -0.23 -23.61
C SER A 29 -25.87 0.35 -24.65
N ASP A 30 -25.66 0.04 -25.93
CA ASP A 30 -26.43 0.60 -27.06
C ASP A 30 -26.54 2.14 -27.02
N GLY A 31 -25.45 2.81 -26.59
CA GLY A 31 -25.37 4.27 -26.48
C GLY A 31 -26.15 4.89 -25.31
N LYS A 32 -26.76 4.08 -24.44
CA LYS A 32 -27.44 4.55 -23.22
C LYS A 32 -26.56 4.33 -22.00
N GLU A 33 -26.51 5.32 -21.11
CA GLU A 33 -25.86 5.16 -19.81
C GLU A 33 -26.59 4.08 -18.99
N ILE A 34 -25.82 3.11 -18.49
CA ILE A 34 -26.34 1.99 -17.66
C ILE A 34 -25.78 1.99 -16.24
N ALA A 35 -24.57 2.55 -16.05
CA ALA A 35 -23.93 2.61 -14.75
C ALA A 35 -22.86 3.72 -14.69
N LYS A 36 -22.48 4.09 -13.47
CA LYS A 36 -21.34 4.96 -13.15
C LYS A 36 -20.57 4.39 -11.97
N GLU A 37 -19.25 4.45 -12.05
CA GLU A 37 -18.36 4.15 -10.94
C GLU A 37 -17.49 5.34 -10.56
N ILE A 38 -17.17 5.42 -9.28
CA ILE A 38 -16.15 6.32 -8.74
C ILE A 38 -15.02 5.46 -8.20
N LEU A 39 -13.82 5.67 -8.73
CA LEU A 39 -12.60 4.96 -8.36
C LEU A 39 -11.68 5.89 -7.58
N CYS A 40 -11.04 5.37 -6.53
CA CYS A 40 -9.87 6.04 -5.94
C CYS A 40 -8.58 5.70 -6.70
N ASP A 41 -7.46 6.30 -6.30
CA ASP A 41 -6.19 6.27 -7.04
C ASP A 41 -5.62 4.86 -7.26
N ASN A 42 -5.91 3.91 -6.37
CA ASN A 42 -5.48 2.51 -6.50
C ASN A 42 -6.44 1.64 -7.32
N GLY A 43 -7.47 2.23 -7.94
CA GLY A 43 -8.46 1.53 -8.74
C GLY A 43 -9.58 0.84 -7.94
N LEU A 44 -9.62 0.98 -6.61
CA LEU A 44 -10.73 0.46 -5.80
C LEU A 44 -12.01 1.26 -6.10
N GLN A 45 -13.07 0.51 -6.39
CA GLN A 45 -14.43 1.03 -6.56
C GLN A 45 -15.00 1.49 -5.22
N LEU A 46 -15.27 2.79 -5.09
CA LEU A 46 -15.87 3.40 -3.90
C LEU A 46 -17.38 3.50 -4.02
N VAL A 47 -17.86 3.86 -5.21
CA VAL A 47 -19.28 4.04 -5.50
C VAL A 47 -19.61 3.38 -6.83
N MET A 48 -20.73 2.67 -6.86
CA MET A 48 -21.35 2.13 -8.06
C MET A 48 -22.82 2.53 -8.07
N THR A 49 -23.27 3.17 -9.15
CA THR A 49 -24.68 3.42 -9.41
C THR A 49 -25.07 2.74 -10.72
N GLY A 50 -26.20 2.04 -10.75
CA GLY A 50 -26.63 1.28 -11.93
C GLY A 50 -26.11 -0.16 -11.92
N THR A 51 -26.11 -0.81 -13.08
CA THR A 51 -25.68 -2.21 -13.21
C THR A 51 -24.87 -2.39 -14.49
N ILE A 52 -23.68 -2.97 -14.34
CA ILE A 52 -22.81 -3.45 -15.40
C ILE A 52 -23.15 -4.93 -15.62
N PRO A 53 -23.59 -5.33 -16.83
CA PRO A 53 -23.79 -6.73 -17.16
C PRO A 53 -22.51 -7.54 -16.97
N ASP A 54 -22.65 -8.78 -16.50
CA ASP A 54 -21.54 -9.72 -16.46
C ASP A 54 -21.02 -9.99 -17.88
N GLY A 55 -19.71 -10.06 -18.02
CA GLY A 55 -19.04 -10.30 -19.29
C GLY A 55 -18.09 -9.19 -19.71
N THR A 56 -17.91 -9.03 -21.02
CA THR A 56 -16.87 -8.19 -21.59
C THR A 56 -17.27 -6.71 -21.59
N VAL A 57 -16.38 -5.86 -21.07
CA VAL A 57 -16.49 -4.41 -21.14
C VAL A 57 -15.28 -3.83 -21.87
N LEU A 58 -15.54 -2.96 -22.85
CA LEU A 58 -14.53 -2.38 -23.72
C LEU A 58 -14.27 -0.91 -23.39
N GLU A 59 -13.02 -0.50 -23.50
CA GLU A 59 -12.60 0.89 -23.46
C GLU A 59 -11.85 1.20 -24.76
N TYR A 60 -12.17 2.31 -25.39
CA TYR A 60 -11.53 2.74 -26.64
C TYR A 60 -10.69 3.99 -26.40
N TYR A 61 -9.63 4.15 -27.19
CA TYR A 61 -8.95 5.42 -27.34
C TYR A 61 -9.88 6.46 -27.97
N TRP A 62 -9.57 7.74 -27.79
CA TRP A 62 -10.31 8.83 -28.42
C TRP A 62 -10.34 8.74 -29.95
N VAL A 63 -9.34 8.08 -30.57
CA VAL A 63 -9.28 7.79 -32.01
C VAL A 63 -10.13 6.59 -32.45
N GLY A 64 -10.80 5.90 -31.51
CA GLY A 64 -11.68 4.77 -31.76
C GLY A 64 -11.02 3.39 -31.80
N THR A 65 -9.69 3.30 -31.64
CA THR A 65 -9.01 2.00 -31.52
C THR A 65 -9.19 1.42 -30.12
N LEU A 66 -9.21 0.09 -30.01
CA LEU A 66 -9.41 -0.59 -28.72
C LEU A 66 -8.25 -0.28 -27.76
N HIS A 67 -8.57 0.25 -26.59
CA HIS A 67 -7.61 0.59 -25.55
C HIS A 67 -7.56 -0.50 -24.48
N ARG A 68 -8.72 -0.94 -23.97
CA ARG A 68 -8.77 -1.96 -22.90
C ARG A 68 -9.95 -2.90 -23.08
N VAL A 69 -9.75 -4.12 -22.61
CA VAL A 69 -10.78 -5.14 -22.45
C VAL A 69 -10.76 -5.57 -21.00
N PHE A 70 -11.94 -5.60 -20.38
CA PHE A 70 -12.15 -6.11 -19.05
C PHE A 70 -13.21 -7.21 -19.08
N THR A 71 -13.12 -8.14 -18.14
CA THR A 71 -14.24 -9.01 -17.79
C THR A 71 -14.82 -8.52 -16.47
N TYR A 72 -16.15 -8.40 -16.40
CA TYR A 72 -16.90 -8.01 -15.22
C TYR A 72 -17.76 -9.17 -14.72
N ALA A 73 -17.90 -9.26 -13.40
CA ALA A 73 -18.88 -10.08 -12.71
C ALA A 73 -19.41 -9.30 -11.49
N ASN A 74 -20.72 -9.28 -11.27
CA ASN A 74 -21.36 -8.61 -10.15
C ASN A 74 -20.94 -7.13 -9.99
N ASN A 75 -20.96 -6.36 -11.08
CA ASN A 75 -20.53 -4.95 -11.14
C ASN A 75 -19.05 -4.67 -10.84
N ARG A 76 -18.20 -5.70 -10.80
CA ARG A 76 -16.78 -5.56 -10.50
C ARG A 76 -15.92 -6.24 -11.56
N ALA A 77 -14.73 -5.72 -11.81
CA ALA A 77 -13.76 -6.38 -12.68
C ALA A 77 -13.41 -7.76 -12.07
N HIS A 78 -13.52 -8.82 -12.87
CA HIS A 78 -13.30 -10.19 -12.45
C HIS A 78 -12.77 -11.02 -13.63
N GLY A 79 -11.64 -11.69 -13.45
CA GLY A 79 -10.93 -12.40 -14.51
C GLY A 79 -9.90 -11.54 -15.23
N ARG A 80 -9.55 -11.94 -16.45
CA ARG A 80 -8.47 -11.33 -17.23
C ARG A 80 -8.87 -9.99 -17.82
N SER A 81 -7.91 -9.08 -17.89
CA SER A 81 -7.99 -7.81 -18.59
C SER A 81 -6.74 -7.60 -19.44
N HIS A 82 -6.94 -6.96 -20.59
CA HIS A 82 -5.86 -6.61 -21.51
C HIS A 82 -5.92 -5.11 -21.79
N THR A 83 -4.76 -4.47 -21.84
CA THR A 83 -4.59 -3.11 -22.38
C THR A 83 -3.73 -3.20 -23.63
N PHE A 84 -4.11 -2.44 -24.65
CA PHE A 84 -3.48 -2.45 -25.96
C PHE A 84 -2.84 -1.10 -26.25
N TYR A 85 -1.76 -1.12 -27.03
CA TYR A 85 -1.24 0.05 -27.73
C TYR A 85 -2.23 0.51 -28.81
N PRO A 86 -2.13 1.78 -29.30
CA PRO A 86 -3.03 2.29 -30.33
C PRO A 86 -3.04 1.50 -31.65
N ASP A 87 -1.98 0.74 -31.95
CA ASP A 87 -1.87 -0.14 -33.11
C ASP A 87 -2.39 -1.57 -32.87
N GLY A 88 -2.90 -1.85 -31.67
CA GLY A 88 -3.49 -3.13 -31.28
C GLY A 88 -2.52 -4.15 -30.68
N ALA A 89 -1.22 -3.85 -30.58
CA ALA A 89 -0.29 -4.69 -29.83
C ALA A 89 -0.66 -4.71 -28.33
N ILE A 90 -0.48 -5.84 -27.65
CA ILE A 90 -0.74 -5.93 -26.21
C ILE A 90 0.32 -5.12 -25.47
N TRP A 91 -0.12 -4.21 -24.59
CA TRP A 91 0.74 -3.47 -23.67
C TRP A 91 0.74 -4.09 -22.28
N MET A 92 -0.39 -4.61 -21.81
CA MET A 92 -0.54 -5.12 -20.45
C MET A 92 -1.56 -6.24 -20.36
N GLU A 93 -1.23 -7.24 -19.55
CA GLU A 93 -2.11 -8.34 -19.14
C GLU A 93 -2.18 -8.37 -17.62
N GLN A 94 -3.38 -8.51 -17.08
CA GLN A 94 -3.59 -8.54 -15.63
C GLN A 94 -4.86 -9.32 -15.29
N GLU A 95 -4.97 -9.75 -14.03
CA GLU A 95 -6.12 -10.48 -13.51
C GLU A 95 -6.74 -9.74 -12.32
N PHE A 96 -8.07 -9.80 -12.24
CA PHE A 96 -8.86 -9.22 -11.17
C PHE A 96 -9.70 -10.28 -10.46
N ILE A 97 -9.88 -10.13 -9.16
CA ILE A 97 -10.92 -10.81 -8.39
C ILE A 97 -11.69 -9.74 -7.62
N ASP A 98 -13.00 -9.65 -7.89
CA ASP A 98 -13.92 -8.73 -7.23
C ASP A 98 -13.44 -7.27 -7.20
N GLY A 99 -12.92 -6.80 -8.33
CA GLY A 99 -12.46 -5.44 -8.54
C GLY A 99 -11.02 -5.17 -8.08
N LEU A 100 -10.36 -6.14 -7.46
CA LEU A 100 -8.98 -6.01 -6.98
C LEU A 100 -8.03 -6.80 -7.88
N LEU A 101 -6.85 -6.23 -8.18
CA LEU A 101 -5.79 -6.96 -8.87
C LEU A 101 -5.41 -8.22 -8.06
N HIS A 102 -5.40 -9.36 -8.72
CA HIS A 102 -5.08 -10.63 -8.10
C HIS A 102 -4.51 -11.60 -9.13
N GLY A 103 -3.39 -12.22 -8.82
CA GLY A 103 -2.68 -13.11 -9.74
C GLY A 103 -1.60 -12.39 -10.55
N PRO A 104 -1.12 -13.02 -11.63
CA PRO A 104 -0.02 -12.49 -12.42
C PRO A 104 -0.42 -11.23 -13.19
N MET A 105 0.54 -10.31 -13.32
CA MET A 105 0.45 -9.13 -14.16
C MET A 105 1.73 -9.00 -14.99
N LYS A 106 1.56 -8.68 -16.27
CA LYS A 106 2.66 -8.49 -17.22
C LYS A 106 2.47 -7.21 -18.01
N THR A 107 3.57 -6.54 -18.31
CA THR A 107 3.61 -5.49 -19.32
C THR A 107 4.60 -5.84 -20.42
N PHE A 108 4.40 -5.26 -21.59
CA PHE A 108 5.17 -5.54 -22.78
C PHE A 108 5.62 -4.23 -23.41
N TYR A 109 6.84 -4.23 -23.95
CA TYR A 109 7.28 -3.23 -24.89
C TYR A 109 6.48 -3.32 -26.20
N LYS A 110 6.53 -2.25 -27.00
CA LYS A 110 5.86 -2.22 -28.30
C LYS A 110 6.30 -3.35 -29.24
N GLY A 111 7.56 -3.79 -29.15
CA GLY A 111 8.09 -4.94 -29.89
C GLY A 111 7.59 -6.31 -29.42
N GLY A 112 6.80 -6.37 -28.35
CA GLY A 112 6.27 -7.60 -27.74
C GLY A 112 7.18 -8.25 -26.71
N THR A 113 8.41 -7.75 -26.52
CA THR A 113 9.27 -8.18 -25.42
C THR A 113 8.63 -7.81 -24.08
N ILE A 114 8.70 -8.71 -23.10
CA ILE A 114 8.21 -8.46 -21.75
C ILE A 114 9.00 -7.31 -21.12
N GLN A 115 8.30 -6.34 -20.54
CA GLN A 115 8.86 -5.19 -19.84
C GLN A 115 8.87 -5.40 -18.32
N GLU A 116 7.76 -5.90 -17.77
CA GLU A 116 7.59 -6.17 -16.34
C GLU A 116 6.75 -7.43 -16.13
N GLU A 117 7.09 -8.23 -15.13
CA GLU A 117 6.28 -9.34 -14.63
C GLU A 117 6.22 -9.26 -13.11
N CYS A 118 5.02 -9.36 -12.56
CA CYS A 118 4.82 -9.39 -11.12
C CYS A 118 3.53 -10.12 -10.75
N THR A 119 3.26 -10.26 -9.45
CA THR A 119 2.04 -10.87 -8.93
C THR A 119 1.37 -9.92 -7.93
N TYR A 120 0.04 -9.86 -7.99
CA TYR A 120 -0.78 -9.14 -7.03
C TYR A 120 -1.57 -10.10 -6.15
N LYS A 121 -1.78 -9.72 -4.90
CA LYS A 121 -2.69 -10.37 -3.97
C LYS A 121 -3.60 -9.32 -3.35
N SER A 122 -4.89 -9.40 -3.66
CA SER A 122 -5.92 -8.49 -3.11
C SER A 122 -5.58 -7.01 -3.31
N GLY A 123 -5.10 -6.65 -4.50
CA GLY A 123 -4.76 -5.28 -4.88
C GLY A 123 -3.35 -4.84 -4.50
N ARG A 124 -2.56 -5.68 -3.80
CA ARG A 124 -1.19 -5.34 -3.37
C ARG A 124 -0.16 -6.20 -4.08
N LEU A 125 0.95 -5.58 -4.49
CA LEU A 125 2.09 -6.27 -5.09
C LEU A 125 2.67 -7.28 -4.09
N HIS A 126 2.90 -8.51 -4.54
CA HIS A 126 3.30 -9.62 -3.68
C HIS A 126 4.19 -10.61 -4.42
N GLY A 127 5.25 -11.08 -3.76
CA GLY A 127 6.24 -11.98 -4.34
C GLY A 127 7.24 -11.28 -5.24
N GLU A 128 7.68 -11.99 -6.27
CA GLU A 128 8.74 -11.56 -7.17
C GLU A 128 8.24 -10.53 -8.20
N LEU A 129 9.01 -9.46 -8.40
CA LEU A 129 8.90 -8.51 -9.49
C LEU A 129 10.17 -8.58 -10.34
N LYS A 130 9.99 -8.74 -11.65
CA LYS A 130 11.04 -8.68 -12.66
C LYS A 130 10.76 -7.57 -13.66
N ARG A 131 11.79 -6.79 -13.99
CA ARG A 131 11.77 -5.85 -15.12
C ARG A 131 12.89 -6.18 -16.07
N TYR A 132 12.65 -5.94 -17.35
CA TYR A 132 13.60 -6.23 -18.41
C TYR A 132 13.80 -4.99 -19.28
N TYR A 133 14.96 -4.89 -19.90
CA TYR A 133 15.23 -3.99 -21.02
C TYR A 133 14.49 -4.48 -22.28
N GLU A 134 14.41 -3.62 -23.30
CA GLU A 134 13.70 -3.93 -24.55
C GLU A 134 14.33 -5.09 -25.34
N ASP A 135 15.64 -5.34 -25.14
CA ASP A 135 16.34 -6.50 -25.70
C ASP A 135 16.11 -7.81 -24.92
N GLY A 136 15.34 -7.76 -23.82
CA GLY A 136 15.01 -8.89 -22.96
C GLY A 136 16.01 -9.15 -21.83
N THR A 137 17.07 -8.35 -21.70
CA THR A 137 18.01 -8.46 -20.57
C THR A 137 17.32 -8.03 -19.28
N LEU A 138 17.54 -8.77 -18.19
CA LEU A 138 16.98 -8.42 -16.87
C LEU A 138 17.55 -7.06 -16.42
N ASP A 139 16.68 -6.11 -16.06
CA ASP A 139 17.04 -4.79 -15.50
C ASP A 139 16.87 -4.77 -13.98
N THR A 140 15.78 -5.34 -13.46
CA THR A 140 15.46 -5.30 -12.03
C THR A 140 14.87 -6.64 -11.57
N LEU A 141 15.32 -7.11 -10.42
CA LEU A 141 14.72 -8.18 -9.63
C LEU A 141 14.47 -7.65 -8.22
N ALA A 142 13.23 -7.76 -7.76
CA ALA A 142 12.83 -7.28 -6.45
C ALA A 142 11.77 -8.21 -5.83
N TYR A 143 11.69 -8.26 -4.50
CA TYR A 143 10.67 -9.01 -3.79
C TYR A 143 9.78 -8.08 -2.99
N PHE A 144 8.49 -8.38 -2.97
CA PHE A 144 7.46 -7.60 -2.31
C PHE A 144 6.62 -8.45 -1.36
N ASN A 145 6.21 -7.86 -0.25
CA ASN A 145 5.24 -8.41 0.67
C ASN A 145 4.20 -7.33 1.01
N GLU A 146 2.92 -7.63 0.80
CA GLU A 146 1.80 -6.70 1.03
C GLU A 146 2.02 -5.28 0.48
N GLY A 147 2.62 -5.18 -0.72
CA GLY A 147 2.88 -3.92 -1.41
C GLY A 147 4.19 -3.21 -1.04
N LYS A 148 5.00 -3.76 -0.13
CA LYS A 148 6.27 -3.18 0.30
C LYS A 148 7.44 -4.04 -0.16
N LEU A 149 8.57 -3.43 -0.50
CA LEU A 149 9.82 -4.15 -0.81
C LEU A 149 10.26 -4.95 0.42
N ASP A 150 10.39 -6.26 0.29
CA ASP A 150 10.76 -7.16 1.38
C ASP A 150 11.52 -8.35 0.82
N GLY A 151 12.83 -8.37 1.05
CA GLY A 151 13.78 -9.33 0.50
C GLY A 151 14.87 -8.68 -0.35
N ASP A 152 15.46 -9.50 -1.23
CA ASP A 152 16.56 -9.07 -2.08
C ASP A 152 16.10 -8.04 -3.13
N TYR A 153 16.97 -7.08 -3.41
CA TYR A 153 16.78 -6.11 -4.49
C TYR A 153 18.05 -6.06 -5.32
N CYS A 154 17.93 -6.34 -6.61
CA CYS A 154 19.03 -6.30 -7.55
C CYS A 154 18.62 -5.53 -8.79
N THR A 155 19.49 -4.63 -9.26
CA THR A 155 19.39 -4.07 -10.60
C THR A 155 20.63 -4.41 -11.41
N TYR A 156 20.50 -4.35 -12.72
CA TYR A 156 21.52 -4.75 -13.67
C TYR A 156 21.72 -3.64 -14.70
N PHE A 157 22.86 -3.65 -15.38
CA PHE A 157 23.10 -2.91 -16.60
C PHE A 157 22.59 -3.72 -17.80
N GLN A 158 22.44 -3.07 -18.95
CA GLN A 158 21.99 -3.75 -20.17
C GLN A 158 22.99 -4.80 -20.68
N ASN A 159 24.26 -4.75 -20.25
CA ASN A 159 25.23 -5.81 -20.50
C ASN A 159 25.06 -7.05 -19.59
N GLY A 160 24.06 -7.05 -18.69
CA GLY A 160 23.77 -8.12 -17.74
C GLY A 160 24.58 -8.09 -16.44
N MET A 161 25.55 -7.17 -16.29
CA MET A 161 26.30 -7.02 -15.04
C MET A 161 25.43 -6.40 -13.95
N PRO A 162 25.58 -6.79 -12.68
CA PRO A 162 24.89 -6.13 -11.58
C PRO A 162 25.25 -4.65 -11.52
N ARG A 163 24.23 -3.79 -11.36
CA ARG A 163 24.35 -2.35 -11.13
C ARG A 163 24.23 -2.01 -9.65
N GLU A 164 23.28 -2.64 -8.96
CA GLU A 164 23.03 -2.45 -7.54
C GLU A 164 22.54 -3.75 -6.90
N LYS A 165 22.95 -4.01 -5.66
CA LYS A 165 22.42 -5.08 -4.81
C LYS A 165 22.13 -4.52 -3.43
N SER A 166 20.99 -4.87 -2.85
CA SER A 166 20.54 -4.41 -1.53
C SER A 166 19.56 -5.41 -0.94
N ILE A 167 19.29 -5.29 0.36
CA ILE A 167 18.22 -6.03 1.04
C ILE A 167 17.23 -5.00 1.59
N PHE A 168 15.95 -5.31 1.49
CA PHE A 168 14.87 -4.53 2.06
C PHE A 168 14.09 -5.35 3.09
N ARG A 169 13.60 -4.67 4.13
CA ARG A 169 12.68 -5.20 5.14
C ARG A 169 11.55 -4.21 5.31
N ASP A 170 10.31 -4.63 5.06
CA ASP A 170 9.12 -3.78 5.19
C ASP A 170 9.23 -2.42 4.46
N GLY A 171 9.90 -2.39 3.30
CA GLY A 171 10.14 -1.20 2.49
C GLY A 171 11.40 -0.41 2.87
N ILE A 172 12.10 -0.80 3.94
CA ILE A 172 13.28 -0.11 4.46
C ILE A 172 14.54 -0.85 4.00
N ARG A 173 15.50 -0.12 3.44
CA ARG A 173 16.78 -0.70 3.01
C ARG A 173 17.66 -0.98 4.23
N GLU A 174 18.14 -2.21 4.35
CA GLU A 174 18.95 -2.69 5.47
C GLU A 174 20.21 -3.44 5.02
N GLY A 175 21.25 -3.35 5.83
CA GLY A 175 22.52 -4.02 5.59
C GLY A 175 23.29 -3.38 4.44
N ASN A 176 24.14 -4.17 3.78
CA ASN A 176 25.01 -3.64 2.74
C ASN A 176 24.24 -3.43 1.42
N SER A 177 24.29 -2.19 0.95
CA SER A 177 23.90 -1.78 -0.40
C SER A 177 25.16 -1.59 -1.23
N ILE A 178 25.32 -2.38 -2.29
CA ILE A 178 26.52 -2.38 -3.13
C ILE A 178 26.16 -1.89 -4.52
N LYS A 179 26.90 -0.91 -5.02
CA LYS A 179 26.82 -0.40 -6.40
C LYS A 179 28.08 -0.73 -7.16
N TYR A 180 27.92 -0.98 -8.45
CA TYR A 180 29.01 -1.38 -9.35
C TYR A 180 29.07 -0.42 -10.55
N TYR A 181 30.25 -0.34 -11.15
CA TYR A 181 30.41 0.20 -12.49
C TYR A 181 29.95 -0.83 -13.53
N GLU A 182 29.68 -0.37 -14.76
CA GLU A 182 29.31 -1.26 -15.87
C GLU A 182 30.42 -2.26 -16.23
N THR A 183 31.67 -1.97 -15.84
CA THR A 183 32.82 -2.88 -15.91
C THR A 183 32.74 -4.07 -14.95
N GLY A 184 31.83 -4.02 -13.95
CA GLY A 184 31.71 -4.99 -12.87
C GLY A 184 32.52 -4.64 -11.61
N GLU A 185 33.38 -3.62 -11.68
CA GLU A 185 34.14 -3.16 -10.51
C GLU A 185 33.24 -2.48 -9.47
N LEU A 186 33.63 -2.57 -8.20
CA LEU A 186 32.89 -1.91 -7.11
C LEU A 186 32.95 -0.40 -7.29
N GLN A 187 31.79 0.25 -7.15
CA GLN A 187 31.67 1.70 -7.14
C GLN A 187 31.44 2.22 -5.72
N CYS A 188 30.53 1.59 -4.98
CA CYS A 188 30.10 2.06 -3.67
C CYS A 188 29.65 0.88 -2.80
N ILE A 189 29.99 0.91 -1.51
CA ILE A 189 29.39 0.05 -0.50
C ILE A 189 28.83 0.96 0.59
N ASP A 190 27.52 0.89 0.78
CA ASP A 190 26.79 1.61 1.82
C ASP A 190 26.28 0.60 2.85
N LEU A 191 26.67 0.73 4.13
CA LEU A 191 25.97 0.07 5.22
C LEU A 191 24.72 0.89 5.54
N CYS A 192 23.55 0.32 5.26
CA CYS A 192 22.27 0.93 5.55
C CYS A 192 21.72 0.40 6.88
N LEU A 193 21.39 1.30 7.78
CA LEU A 193 20.67 1.00 9.02
C LEU A 193 19.37 1.79 8.98
N GLU A 194 18.25 1.07 9.05
CA GLU A 194 16.90 1.64 9.03
C GLU A 194 16.71 2.68 7.90
N GLY A 195 17.17 2.35 6.69
CA GLY A 195 17.04 3.18 5.49
C GLY A 195 18.11 4.25 5.30
N ARG A 196 18.90 4.59 6.33
CA ARG A 196 19.97 5.60 6.27
C ARG A 196 21.34 4.96 6.04
N VAL A 197 22.25 5.68 5.37
CA VAL A 197 23.61 5.22 5.12
C VAL A 197 24.49 5.56 6.32
N ALA A 198 24.72 4.59 7.20
CA ALA A 198 25.57 4.76 8.39
C ALA A 198 27.06 4.74 8.04
N HIS A 199 27.44 4.03 6.99
CA HIS A 199 28.83 3.96 6.53
C HIS A 199 28.88 3.85 5.02
N ARG A 200 29.78 4.59 4.38
CA ARG A 200 29.95 4.61 2.93
C ARG A 200 31.42 4.50 2.55
N LYS A 201 31.71 3.54 1.67
CA LYS A 201 32.98 3.41 0.96
C LYS A 201 32.77 3.64 -0.53
N ARG A 202 33.60 4.45 -1.16
CA ARG A 202 33.59 4.70 -2.62
C ARG A 202 34.91 4.31 -3.25
N PHE A 203 34.84 3.77 -4.46
CA PHE A 203 35.99 3.28 -5.21
C PHE A 203 36.00 3.90 -6.62
N ASP A 204 37.17 3.98 -7.24
CA ASP A 204 37.29 4.32 -8.67
C ASP A 204 37.09 3.07 -9.56
N GLU A 205 37.02 3.27 -10.88
CA GLU A 205 36.88 2.17 -11.85
C GLU A 205 38.07 1.19 -11.89
N ARG A 206 39.15 1.45 -11.13
CA ARG A 206 40.28 0.54 -10.97
C ARG A 206 40.25 -0.18 -9.61
N GLY A 207 39.15 -0.05 -8.86
CA GLY A 207 38.96 -0.66 -7.55
C GLY A 207 39.69 0.04 -6.41
N ARG A 208 40.24 1.24 -6.61
CA ARG A 208 40.97 1.98 -5.55
C ARG A 208 39.98 2.76 -4.69
N LEU A 209 40.12 2.65 -3.37
CA LEU A 209 39.32 3.40 -2.41
C LEU A 209 39.57 4.91 -2.55
N ILE A 210 38.50 5.67 -2.82
CA ILE A 210 38.50 7.14 -2.93
C ILE A 210 38.07 7.77 -1.60
N SER A 211 37.09 7.17 -0.92
CA SER A 211 36.45 7.75 0.27
C SER A 211 35.92 6.67 1.20
N ASP A 212 36.00 6.91 2.50
CA ASP A 212 35.50 6.08 3.58
C ASP A 212 34.93 7.01 4.67
N GLN A 213 33.60 7.07 4.79
CA GLN A 213 32.87 8.02 5.63
C GLN A 213 31.83 7.30 6.48
N SER A 214 31.89 7.47 7.80
CA SER A 214 30.89 6.92 8.73
C SER A 214 30.13 8.06 9.42
N GLU A 215 28.82 7.93 9.50
CA GLU A 215 28.00 8.66 10.47
C GLU A 215 27.93 7.81 11.76
N PRO A 216 28.09 8.40 12.95
CA PRO A 216 27.92 7.67 14.19
C PRO A 216 26.49 7.13 14.30
N VAL A 217 26.32 5.82 14.54
CA VAL A 217 24.99 5.20 14.70
C VAL A 217 24.18 5.89 15.79
N ALA A 218 24.81 6.28 16.90
CA ALA A 218 24.17 7.02 17.98
C ALA A 218 23.64 8.40 17.54
N GLU A 219 24.31 9.08 16.61
CA GLU A 219 23.87 10.39 16.09
C GLU A 219 22.66 10.22 15.16
N ILE A 220 22.63 9.14 14.37
CA ILE A 220 21.48 8.74 13.55
C ILE A 220 20.25 8.45 14.43
N GLU A 221 20.43 7.69 15.51
CA GLU A 221 19.38 7.37 16.49
C GLU A 221 18.89 8.63 17.22
N GLU A 222 19.80 9.53 17.62
CA GLU A 222 19.47 10.77 18.31
C GLU A 222 18.66 11.74 17.42
N GLU A 223 19.10 11.96 16.19
CA GLU A 223 18.41 12.80 15.20
C GLU A 223 17.00 12.28 14.91
N LYS A 224 16.82 10.96 14.74
CA LYS A 224 15.50 10.34 14.57
C LYS A 224 14.59 10.56 15.77
N SER A 225 15.13 10.44 16.99
CA SER A 225 14.34 10.73 18.20
C SER A 225 13.92 12.21 18.24
N ILE A 226 14.73 13.13 17.70
CA ILE A 226 14.38 14.55 17.57
C ILE A 226 13.27 14.72 16.52
N GLU A 227 13.43 14.16 15.32
CA GLU A 227 12.44 14.24 14.23
C GLU A 227 11.10 13.63 14.63
N ALA A 228 11.11 12.47 15.29
CA ALA A 228 9.91 11.83 15.81
C ALA A 228 9.19 12.72 16.84
N LYS A 229 9.94 13.39 17.73
CA LYS A 229 9.39 14.36 18.69
C LYS A 229 8.80 15.58 18.00
N GLU A 230 9.42 16.09 16.94
CA GLU A 230 8.89 17.22 16.17
C GLU A 230 7.55 16.89 15.50
N HIS A 231 7.49 15.76 14.80
CA HIS A 231 6.24 15.28 14.20
C HIS A 231 5.18 14.96 15.25
N MET A 232 5.57 14.41 16.41
CA MET A 232 4.65 14.21 17.54
C MET A 232 4.04 15.52 18.01
N ASN A 233 4.88 16.54 18.27
CA ASN A 233 4.43 17.84 18.77
C ASN A 233 3.46 18.50 17.77
N ARG A 234 3.80 18.47 16.48
CA ARG A 234 2.94 19.00 15.43
C ARG A 234 1.61 18.25 15.31
N GLY A 235 1.63 16.91 15.40
CA GLY A 235 0.42 16.09 15.41
C GLY A 235 -0.47 16.40 16.59
N MET A 236 0.11 16.62 17.78
CA MET A 236 -0.61 17.03 18.98
C MET A 236 -1.28 18.40 18.80
N ASP A 237 -0.56 19.40 18.29
CA ASP A 237 -1.13 20.73 18.01
C ASP A 237 -2.33 20.63 17.05
N LEU A 238 -2.19 19.88 15.95
CA LEU A 238 -3.27 19.63 15.00
C LEU A 238 -4.47 18.91 15.65
N ALA A 239 -4.22 17.95 16.52
CA ALA A 239 -5.26 17.25 17.25
C ALA A 239 -6.05 18.20 18.18
N THR A 240 -5.37 19.14 18.85
CA THR A 240 -6.03 20.15 19.68
C THR A 240 -6.88 21.14 18.88
N MET A 241 -6.49 21.42 17.63
CA MET A 241 -7.27 22.21 16.68
C MET A 241 -8.46 21.44 16.06
N GLY A 242 -8.61 20.15 16.36
CA GLY A 242 -9.66 19.28 15.79
C GLY A 242 -9.33 18.73 14.40
N CYS A 243 -8.14 18.98 13.87
CA CYS A 243 -7.69 18.53 12.55
C CYS A 243 -7.22 17.06 12.57
N HIS A 244 -8.12 16.13 12.92
CA HIS A 244 -7.75 14.74 13.22
C HIS A 244 -7.10 13.96 12.07
N LYS A 245 -7.45 14.25 10.80
CA LYS A 245 -6.82 13.60 9.63
C LYS A 245 -5.35 14.02 9.49
N GLN A 246 -5.07 15.32 9.56
CA GLN A 246 -3.71 15.85 9.48
C GLN A 246 -2.88 15.43 10.69
N ALA A 247 -3.50 15.37 11.87
CA ALA A 247 -2.84 14.83 13.06
C ALA A 247 -2.42 13.37 12.87
N ALA A 248 -3.30 12.53 12.30
CA ALA A 248 -2.96 11.13 12.00
C ALA A 248 -1.77 11.01 11.03
N GLU A 249 -1.72 11.85 9.99
CA GLU A 249 -0.58 11.89 9.05
C GLU A 249 0.74 12.26 9.75
N GLU A 250 0.74 13.25 10.65
CA GLU A 250 1.94 13.60 11.43
C GLU A 250 2.35 12.50 12.41
N PHE A 251 1.40 11.83 13.08
CA PHE A 251 1.74 10.69 13.95
C PHE A 251 2.31 9.49 13.18
N GLN A 252 1.82 9.23 11.95
CA GLN A 252 2.43 8.23 11.08
C GLN A 252 3.87 8.58 10.72
N ARG A 253 4.16 9.86 10.49
CA ARG A 253 5.54 10.34 10.25
C ARG A 253 6.42 10.17 11.48
N ALA A 254 5.90 10.49 12.67
CA ALA A 254 6.63 10.26 13.92
C ALA A 254 6.99 8.77 14.12
N ILE A 255 6.04 7.86 13.88
CA ILE A 255 6.25 6.41 13.93
C ILE A 255 7.28 5.95 12.88
N SER A 256 7.24 6.54 11.68
CA SER A 256 8.19 6.21 10.62
C SER A 256 9.61 6.68 10.96
N ALA A 257 9.75 7.80 11.67
CA ALA A 257 11.03 8.34 12.12
C ALA A 257 11.62 7.51 13.27
N ASP A 258 10.81 7.18 14.28
CA ASP A 258 11.18 6.29 15.38
C ASP A 258 10.06 5.27 15.67
N PRO A 259 10.20 4.03 15.20
CA PRO A 259 9.22 2.97 15.43
C PRO A 259 9.01 2.59 16.90
N PHE A 260 9.91 2.97 17.82
CA PHE A 260 9.79 2.70 19.25
C PHE A 260 9.07 3.80 20.04
N THR A 261 8.68 4.90 19.37
CA THR A 261 7.88 5.96 19.97
C THR A 261 6.41 5.50 20.13
N TYR A 262 6.14 4.69 21.17
CA TYR A 262 4.82 4.13 21.45
C TYR A 262 3.72 5.18 21.68
N GLU A 263 4.08 6.37 22.17
CA GLU A 263 3.12 7.47 22.31
C GLU A 263 2.50 7.84 20.95
N ALA A 264 3.26 7.78 19.85
CA ALA A 264 2.76 8.17 18.54
C ALA A 264 1.71 7.19 18.03
N TYR A 265 1.89 5.90 18.28
CA TYR A 265 0.89 4.87 17.98
C TYR A 265 -0.40 5.09 18.77
N LEU A 266 -0.30 5.43 20.06
CA LEU A 266 -1.45 5.71 20.90
C LEU A 266 -2.21 6.95 20.39
N ARG A 267 -1.50 8.04 20.06
CA ARG A 267 -2.11 9.26 19.52
C ARG A 267 -2.74 9.02 18.15
N LEU A 268 -2.09 8.27 17.28
CA LEU A 268 -2.61 7.86 15.98
C LEU A 268 -3.91 7.06 16.12
N ALA A 269 -3.94 6.07 17.01
CA ALA A 269 -5.14 5.28 17.28
C ALA A 269 -6.30 6.13 17.79
N VAL A 270 -6.03 7.10 18.67
CA VAL A 270 -7.03 8.07 19.13
C VAL A 270 -7.54 8.93 17.98
N ALA A 271 -6.66 9.40 17.10
CA ALA A 271 -7.06 10.17 15.91
C ALA A 271 -7.95 9.35 14.96
N TYR A 272 -7.58 8.08 14.69
CA TYR A 272 -8.41 7.17 13.90
C TYR A 272 -9.78 6.92 14.53
N ARG A 273 -9.85 6.73 15.85
CA ARG A 273 -11.12 6.59 16.56
C ARG A 273 -12.02 7.82 16.40
N ARG A 274 -11.45 9.03 16.43
CA ARG A 274 -12.19 10.28 16.19
C ARG A 274 -12.71 10.40 14.77
N LEU A 275 -11.99 9.83 13.80
CA LEU A 275 -12.39 9.78 12.39
C LEU A 275 -13.36 8.63 12.07
N GLY A 276 -13.55 7.68 13.00
CA GLY A 276 -14.38 6.49 12.78
C GLY A 276 -13.66 5.33 12.09
N PHE A 277 -12.34 5.43 11.90
CA PHE A 277 -11.51 4.39 11.28
C PHE A 277 -11.11 3.33 12.32
N TYR A 278 -12.08 2.52 12.77
CA TYR A 278 -11.88 1.55 13.86
C TYR A 278 -10.98 0.37 13.47
N GLY A 279 -10.93 -0.02 12.19
CA GLY A 279 -10.01 -1.04 11.69
C GLY A 279 -8.54 -0.61 11.84
N ASP A 280 -8.18 0.55 11.28
CA ASP A 280 -6.83 1.11 11.41
C ASP A 280 -6.44 1.37 12.87
N CYS A 281 -7.41 1.76 13.71
CA CYS A 281 -7.22 1.92 15.15
C CYS A 281 -6.82 0.60 15.83
N ILE A 282 -7.54 -0.49 15.56
CA ILE A 282 -7.23 -1.83 16.10
C ILE A 282 -5.83 -2.28 15.66
N ASP A 283 -5.51 -2.17 14.37
CA ASP A 283 -4.21 -2.57 13.84
C ASP A 283 -3.07 -1.76 14.46
N THR A 284 -3.26 -0.44 14.61
CA THR A 284 -2.26 0.46 15.22
C THR A 284 -2.01 0.12 16.69
N LEU A 285 -3.08 -0.17 17.45
CA LEU A 285 -2.96 -0.56 18.85
C LEU A 285 -2.36 -1.96 19.03
N GLY A 286 -2.63 -2.87 18.10
CA GLY A 286 -1.96 -4.18 18.03
C GLY A 286 -0.44 -4.02 17.95
N LYS A 287 0.04 -3.21 17.00
CA LYS A 287 1.47 -2.88 16.86
C LYS A 287 2.06 -2.25 18.13
N LEU A 288 1.32 -1.33 18.77
CA LEU A 288 1.77 -0.74 20.04
C LEU A 288 1.95 -1.82 21.12
N LEU A 289 1.04 -2.79 21.21
CA LEU A 289 1.10 -3.87 22.19
C LEU A 289 2.14 -4.94 21.86
N GLU A 290 2.58 -5.07 20.61
CA GLU A 290 3.78 -5.85 20.27
C GLU A 290 5.05 -5.22 20.85
N ILE A 291 5.13 -3.88 20.83
CA ILE A 291 6.26 -3.10 21.37
C ILE A 291 6.20 -3.02 22.91
N ASN A 292 5.02 -2.73 23.45
CA ASN A 292 4.76 -2.62 24.90
C ASN A 292 3.52 -3.43 25.30
N PRO A 293 3.66 -4.73 25.57
CA PRO A 293 2.55 -5.64 25.88
C PRO A 293 1.71 -5.25 27.10
N HIS A 294 2.25 -4.44 28.01
CA HIS A 294 1.57 -4.04 29.26
C HIS A 294 1.02 -2.61 29.21
N HIS A 295 0.96 -1.97 28.04
CA HIS A 295 0.45 -0.61 27.91
C HIS A 295 -1.07 -0.53 28.18
N LEU A 296 -1.43 -0.07 29.38
CA LEU A 296 -2.82 -0.02 29.88
C LEU A 296 -3.76 0.77 28.97
N GLU A 297 -3.37 2.00 28.61
CA GLU A 297 -4.24 2.88 27.81
C GLU A 297 -4.50 2.32 26.40
N ALA A 298 -3.52 1.65 25.79
CA ALA A 298 -3.67 1.03 24.49
C ALA A 298 -4.63 -0.17 24.54
N ARG A 299 -4.50 -1.03 25.57
CA ARG A 299 -5.43 -2.14 25.82
C ARG A 299 -6.86 -1.65 26.01
N PHE A 300 -7.03 -0.56 26.76
CA PHE A 300 -8.34 0.04 26.96
C PHE A 300 -8.93 0.62 25.67
N ASN A 301 -8.16 1.39 24.91
CA ASN A 301 -8.62 1.93 23.63
C ASN A 301 -8.93 0.82 22.61
N LEU A 302 -8.17 -0.29 22.63
CA LEU A 302 -8.38 -1.45 21.76
C LEU A 302 -9.70 -2.14 22.12
N ALA A 303 -9.94 -2.37 23.41
CA ALA A 303 -11.19 -2.94 23.88
C ALA A 303 -12.40 -2.06 23.51
N ILE A 304 -12.28 -0.73 23.62
CA ILE A 304 -13.32 0.21 23.16
C ILE A 304 -13.56 0.07 21.66
N ALA A 305 -12.50 0.00 20.84
CA ALA A 305 -12.63 -0.18 19.40
C ALA A 305 -13.35 -1.50 19.04
N HIS A 306 -13.06 -2.58 19.78
CA HIS A 306 -13.79 -3.85 19.65
C HIS A 306 -15.26 -3.75 20.08
N VAL A 307 -15.60 -3.01 21.14
CA VAL A 307 -17.00 -2.77 21.50
C VAL A 307 -17.75 -2.08 20.35
N VAL A 308 -17.18 -1.02 19.79
CA VAL A 308 -17.84 -0.23 18.74
C VAL A 308 -17.99 -1.02 17.43
N THR A 309 -17.04 -1.89 17.13
CA THR A 309 -17.08 -2.75 15.93
C THR A 309 -17.91 -4.03 16.10
N GLY A 310 -18.56 -4.21 17.26
CA GLY A 310 -19.40 -5.39 17.54
C GLY A 310 -18.63 -6.65 17.94
N ASN A 311 -17.30 -6.56 18.08
CA ASN A 311 -16.42 -7.68 18.47
C ASN A 311 -16.43 -7.89 19.99
N ARG A 312 -17.60 -8.22 20.55
CA ARG A 312 -17.80 -8.32 22.01
C ARG A 312 -16.90 -9.35 22.69
N GLY A 313 -16.54 -10.43 22.00
CA GLY A 313 -15.62 -11.46 22.51
C GLY A 313 -14.23 -10.89 22.82
N GLU A 314 -13.64 -10.17 21.86
CA GLU A 314 -12.33 -9.51 22.02
C GLU A 314 -12.38 -8.39 23.06
N ALA A 315 -13.48 -7.64 23.12
CA ALA A 315 -13.66 -6.63 24.16
C ALA A 315 -13.70 -7.22 25.58
N LEU A 316 -14.36 -8.37 25.77
CA LEU A 316 -14.39 -9.09 27.05
C LEU A 316 -13.03 -9.69 27.39
N ALA A 317 -12.31 -10.22 26.41
CA ALA A 317 -10.93 -10.66 26.61
C ALA A 317 -10.04 -9.50 27.09
N GLY A 318 -10.18 -8.33 26.46
CA GLY A 318 -9.52 -7.09 26.88
C GLY A 318 -9.87 -6.67 28.32
N TYR A 319 -11.14 -6.76 28.71
CA TYR A 319 -11.58 -6.50 30.09
C TYR A 319 -10.91 -7.41 31.11
N HIS A 320 -10.84 -8.72 30.84
CA HIS A 320 -10.21 -9.66 31.77
C HIS A 320 -8.72 -9.33 31.96
N VAL A 321 -8.01 -9.03 30.88
CA VAL A 321 -6.61 -8.62 30.98
C VAL A 321 -6.46 -7.30 31.73
N LEU A 322 -7.32 -6.30 31.47
CA LEU A 322 -7.27 -5.04 32.20
C LEU A 322 -7.57 -5.23 33.68
N ARG A 323 -8.56 -6.05 34.05
CA ARG A 323 -8.90 -6.31 35.46
C ARG A 323 -7.72 -6.88 36.24
N ASP A 324 -6.92 -7.71 35.59
CA ASP A 324 -5.77 -8.34 36.22
C ASP A 324 -4.57 -7.36 36.35
N ILE A 325 -4.59 -6.20 35.68
CA ILE A 325 -3.51 -5.20 35.69
C ILE A 325 -3.91 -3.89 36.41
N ASP A 326 -5.10 -3.35 36.13
CA ASP A 326 -5.64 -2.09 36.68
C ASP A 326 -7.18 -2.11 36.78
N GLU A 327 -7.70 -2.06 38.00
CA GLU A 327 -9.14 -2.13 38.29
C GLU A 327 -9.92 -0.90 37.76
N GLY A 328 -9.29 0.26 37.64
CA GLY A 328 -9.93 1.50 37.19
C GLY A 328 -10.27 1.47 35.70
N TYR A 329 -9.31 1.07 34.87
CA TYR A 329 -9.52 0.86 33.44
C TYR A 329 -10.53 -0.27 33.17
N ALA A 330 -10.48 -1.34 33.96
CA ALA A 330 -11.44 -2.44 33.87
C ALA A 330 -12.87 -1.98 34.19
N HIS A 331 -13.05 -1.20 35.27
CA HIS A 331 -14.36 -0.65 35.64
C HIS A 331 -14.92 0.31 34.58
N GLY A 332 -14.06 1.18 34.04
CA GLY A 332 -14.43 2.07 32.94
C GLY A 332 -14.91 1.31 31.70
N LEU A 333 -14.24 0.21 31.36
CA LEU A 333 -14.59 -0.61 30.20
C LEU A 333 -15.90 -1.38 30.43
N MET A 334 -16.12 -1.89 31.65
CA MET A 334 -17.35 -2.60 31.98
C MET A 334 -18.57 -1.68 31.85
N THR A 335 -18.45 -0.43 32.30
CA THR A 335 -19.50 0.58 32.15
C THR A 335 -19.87 0.81 30.67
N ILE A 336 -18.88 0.76 29.77
CA ILE A 336 -19.11 0.89 28.32
C ILE A 336 -19.78 -0.36 27.75
N LEU A 337 -19.32 -1.56 28.16
CA LEU A 337 -19.87 -2.86 27.73
C LEU A 337 -21.33 -3.10 28.14
N GLU A 338 -21.77 -2.48 29.24
CA GLU A 338 -23.12 -2.55 29.80
C GLU A 338 -24.05 -1.42 29.30
N SER A 339 -23.52 -0.46 28.53
CA SER A 339 -24.29 0.69 28.07
C SER A 339 -25.32 0.32 26.98
N PRO A 340 -26.63 0.55 27.20
CA PRO A 340 -27.69 0.13 26.27
C PRO A 340 -27.63 0.80 24.89
N ARG A 341 -26.90 1.92 24.75
CA ARG A 341 -26.88 2.77 23.55
C ARG A 341 -26.10 2.19 22.36
N LEU A 342 -25.33 1.12 22.56
CA LEU A 342 -24.54 0.47 21.51
C LEU A 342 -25.21 -0.79 20.93
N HIS A 343 -26.41 -1.15 21.41
CA HIS A 343 -27.16 -2.35 20.96
C HIS A 343 -28.10 -2.11 19.77
N LEU A 344 -28.05 -0.93 19.13
CA LEU A 344 -28.87 -0.58 17.99
C LEU A 344 -28.02 0.13 16.93
N GLN A 345 -27.32 -0.65 16.11
CA GLN A 345 -27.04 -0.34 14.70
C GLN A 345 -26.64 -1.59 13.95
#